data_AF-A0A1F7FDH6-F1
#
_entry.id   AF-A0A1F7FDH6-F1
#
_cell.length_a   1.000
_cell.length_b   1.000
_cell.length_c   1.000
_cell.angle_alpha   90.00
_cell.angle_beta   90.00
_cell.angle_gamma   90.00
#
_symmetry.space_group_name_H-M   'P 1'
#
loop_
_entity.id
_entity.type
_entity.pdbx_description
1 polymer ?
#
loop_
_entity_poly.entity_id
_entity_poly.type
_entity_poly.pdbx_seq_one_letter_code
_entity_poly.pdbx_strand_id
1 'polypeptide(L)'
;MKKFLCLLVLTTCFLATDAFAADLPAKDLEVLEKAHHDSALTVTRLMVDLHLSYFERNAVRLQDLRVSPIIRAENHFEVPVEMGFSLTENQIPLTLRGFEESSGGKMTATPRAITISVSAESSADGRPFLAMTILTSFSSNTGNKYDNSLKNAIEALSKTTSFSPLIRRAIVLPPGKKAESTATAGSGSWITNMRIDSDKRLQITGYATDALLVNQLCRELEKTGAFSELWLSNMTRNVYEKHPVMRFDISGKIISAPEN
;
A
#
# COMPACT_ATOMS: atom_id res chain seq x y z
N MET A 1 22.22 39.73 -31.24
CA MET A 1 21.60 39.77 -29.89
C MET A 1 20.25 39.02 -29.82
N LYS A 2 20.17 37.75 -30.28
CA LYS A 2 18.95 36.93 -30.17
C LYS A 2 19.16 35.58 -29.45
N LYS A 3 20.41 35.24 -29.10
CA LYS A 3 20.76 33.98 -28.41
C LYS A 3 20.76 34.08 -26.88
N PHE A 4 20.72 35.29 -26.32
CA PHE A 4 20.65 35.51 -24.87
C PHE A 4 19.22 35.52 -24.32
N LEU A 5 18.21 35.72 -25.16
CA LEU A 5 16.80 35.80 -24.71
C LEU A 5 16.18 34.40 -24.49
N CYS A 6 16.59 33.39 -25.27
CA CYS A 6 16.10 32.02 -25.06
C CYS A 6 16.69 31.34 -23.81
N LEU A 7 17.88 31.74 -23.37
CA LEU A 7 18.48 31.16 -22.17
C LEU A 7 17.79 31.64 -20.88
N LEU A 8 17.17 32.83 -20.91
CA LEU A 8 16.51 33.42 -19.75
C LEU A 8 15.05 32.94 -19.56
N VAL A 9 14.42 32.45 -20.64
CA VAL A 9 13.08 31.85 -20.57
C VAL A 9 13.14 30.38 -20.12
N LEU A 10 14.21 29.65 -20.45
CA LEU A 10 14.38 28.27 -19.99
C LEU A 10 14.77 28.16 -18.51
N THR A 11 15.46 29.14 -17.93
CA THR A 11 15.78 29.14 -16.50
C THR A 11 14.61 29.54 -15.60
N THR A 12 13.64 30.30 -16.12
CA THR A 12 12.41 30.62 -15.35
C THR A 12 11.39 29.48 -15.30
N CYS A 13 11.47 28.49 -16.21
CA CYS A 13 10.60 27.31 -16.17
C CYS A 13 11.12 26.17 -15.26
N PHE A 14 12.36 26.24 -14.78
CA PHE A 14 12.97 25.23 -13.91
C PHE A 14 13.17 25.67 -12.45
N LEU A 15 12.67 26.86 -12.06
CA LEU A 15 12.76 27.39 -10.69
C LEU A 15 11.38 27.61 -10.05
N ALA A 16 10.32 27.01 -10.61
CA ALA A 16 8.95 27.16 -10.11
C ALA A 16 8.34 25.85 -9.57
N THR A 17 9.14 24.95 -9.00
CA THR A 17 8.63 23.75 -8.32
C THR A 17 8.78 23.75 -6.80
N ASP A 18 9.38 24.79 -6.20
CA ASP A 18 9.59 24.87 -4.75
C ASP A 18 8.73 25.98 -4.13
N ALA A 19 7.41 25.80 -4.11
CA ALA A 19 6.51 26.56 -3.23
C ALA A 19 5.10 25.94 -3.17
N PHE A 20 4.99 24.66 -2.83
CA PHE A 20 3.80 24.12 -2.17
C PHE A 20 4.20 23.36 -0.90
N ALA A 21 5.21 23.88 -0.19
CA ALA A 21 5.47 23.52 1.19
C ALA A 21 4.92 24.65 2.06
N ALA A 22 3.64 24.54 2.44
CA ALA A 22 3.21 25.23 3.64
C ALA A 22 3.81 24.43 4.81
N ASP A 23 4.83 24.98 5.45
CA ASP A 23 5.28 24.53 6.77
C ASP A 23 4.10 24.68 7.73
N LEU A 24 3.31 23.63 7.90
CA LEU A 24 2.27 23.56 8.92
C LEU A 24 2.78 22.67 10.06
N PRO A 25 3.45 23.24 11.08
CA PRO A 25 3.77 22.51 12.31
C PRO A 25 2.50 21.93 12.94
N ALA A 26 2.66 20.93 13.82
CA ALA A 26 1.54 20.23 14.48
C ALA A 26 0.51 21.14 15.21
N LYS A 27 0.83 22.42 15.44
CA LYS A 27 -0.11 23.43 15.93
C LYS A 27 -1.18 23.85 14.92
N ASP A 28 -0.96 23.65 13.63
CA ASP A 28 -1.92 24.04 12.59
C ASP A 28 -3.01 23.00 12.32
N LEU A 29 -2.85 21.77 12.82
CA LEU A 29 -3.92 20.77 12.88
C LEU A 29 -5.13 21.28 13.69
N GLU A 30 -4.88 21.95 14.82
CA GLU A 30 -5.94 22.53 15.67
C GLU A 30 -6.58 23.78 15.05
N VAL A 31 -5.84 24.50 14.17
CA VAL A 31 -6.32 25.69 13.46
C VAL A 31 -7.20 25.29 12.29
N LEU A 32 -6.85 24.22 11.56
CA LEU A 32 -7.65 23.63 10.49
C LEU A 32 -9.01 23.09 11.00
N GLU A 33 -9.10 22.62 12.25
CA GLU A 33 -10.36 22.17 12.85
C GLU A 33 -11.37 23.30 13.13
N LYS A 34 -10.92 24.55 13.34
CA LYS A 34 -11.76 25.65 13.85
C LYS A 34 -12.36 26.57 12.77
N ALA A 35 -11.87 26.53 11.53
CA ALA A 35 -12.15 27.58 10.54
C ALA A 35 -13.32 27.32 9.56
N HIS A 36 -14.06 26.22 9.70
CA HIS A 36 -14.96 25.76 8.64
C HIS A 36 -16.42 25.61 9.11
N HIS A 37 -17.33 26.32 8.44
CA HIS A 37 -18.74 25.92 8.44
C HIS A 37 -18.82 24.55 7.76
N ASP A 38 -19.35 23.55 8.47
CA ASP A 38 -19.21 22.12 8.17
C ASP A 38 -20.03 21.67 6.97
N SER A 39 -19.67 22.11 5.77
CA SER A 39 -20.14 21.49 4.54
C SER A 39 -19.41 20.17 4.32
N ALA A 40 -20.10 19.16 3.76
CA ALA A 40 -19.50 17.87 3.43
C ALA A 40 -18.21 18.02 2.59
N LEU A 41 -18.18 19.00 1.69
CA LEU A 41 -17.03 19.31 0.86
C LEU A 41 -15.85 19.85 1.69
N THR A 42 -16.13 20.70 2.68
CA THR A 42 -15.11 21.28 3.53
C THR A 42 -14.44 20.24 4.42
N VAL A 43 -15.24 19.37 5.05
CA VAL A 43 -14.72 18.30 5.90
C VAL A 43 -13.96 17.25 5.07
N THR A 44 -14.44 16.94 3.86
CA THR A 44 -13.73 16.06 2.91
C THR A 44 -12.37 16.64 2.52
N ARG A 45 -12.31 17.95 2.22
CA ARG A 45 -11.04 18.61 1.89
C ARG A 45 -10.05 18.55 3.05
N LEU A 46 -10.52 18.87 4.26
CA LEU A 46 -9.70 18.73 5.46
C LEU A 46 -9.16 17.30 5.60
N MET A 47 -9.99 16.28 5.39
CA MET A 47 -9.58 14.89 5.46
C MET A 47 -8.50 14.56 4.42
N VAL A 48 -8.62 15.06 3.20
CA VAL A 48 -7.58 14.91 2.16
C VAL A 48 -6.28 15.58 2.60
N ASP A 49 -6.35 16.83 3.05
CA ASP A 49 -5.17 17.60 3.46
C ASP A 49 -4.42 16.91 4.63
N LEU A 50 -5.16 16.28 5.56
CA LEU A 50 -4.59 15.47 6.65
C LEU A 50 -3.82 14.25 6.12
N HIS A 51 -4.39 13.51 5.16
CA HIS A 51 -3.73 12.36 4.55
C HIS A 51 -2.47 12.78 3.77
N LEU A 52 -2.56 13.86 2.98
CA LEU A 52 -1.41 14.40 2.26
C LEU A 52 -0.28 14.77 3.23
N SER A 53 -0.60 15.53 4.28
CA SER A 53 0.35 15.92 5.32
C SER A 53 0.96 14.70 6.04
N TYR A 54 0.17 13.64 6.26
CA TYR A 54 0.66 12.41 6.87
C TYR A 54 1.67 11.70 5.96
N PHE A 55 1.33 11.50 4.69
CA PHE A 55 2.16 10.74 3.76
C PHE A 55 3.47 11.47 3.44
N GLU A 56 3.43 12.79 3.29
CA GLU A 56 4.63 13.62 3.10
C GLU A 56 5.59 13.52 4.29
N ARG A 57 5.09 13.68 5.52
CA ARG A 57 5.92 13.55 6.75
C ARG A 57 6.54 12.17 6.92
N ASN A 58 5.90 11.12 6.39
CA ASN A 58 6.39 9.74 6.48
C ASN A 58 7.14 9.29 5.21
N ALA A 59 7.45 10.21 4.29
CA ALA A 59 8.14 9.91 3.02
C ALA A 59 7.46 8.80 2.20
N VAL A 60 6.13 8.70 2.28
CA VAL A 60 5.31 7.81 1.44
C VAL A 60 4.92 8.59 0.20
N ARG A 61 5.39 8.16 -0.97
CA ARG A 61 5.14 8.85 -2.23
C ARG A 61 3.74 8.55 -2.75
N LEU A 62 2.81 9.47 -2.53
CA LEU A 62 1.52 9.51 -3.21
C LEU A 62 1.72 9.91 -4.68
N GLN A 63 1.12 9.16 -5.60
CA GLN A 63 1.23 9.37 -7.05
C GLN A 63 -0.04 9.98 -7.63
N ASP A 64 -1.20 9.48 -7.18
CA ASP A 64 -2.49 9.98 -7.61
C ASP A 64 -3.53 9.92 -6.49
N LEU A 65 -4.49 10.85 -6.58
CA LEU A 65 -5.63 10.97 -5.70
C LEU A 65 -6.85 11.24 -6.56
N ARG A 66 -7.91 10.45 -6.40
CA ARG A 66 -9.19 10.65 -7.07
C ARG A 66 -10.29 10.67 -6.05
N VAL A 67 -11.06 11.75 -6.04
CA VAL A 67 -12.22 11.93 -5.16
C VAL A 67 -13.47 11.75 -6.00
N SER A 68 -14.30 10.77 -5.64
CA SER A 68 -15.57 10.51 -6.31
C SER A 68 -16.68 11.43 -5.79
N PRO A 69 -17.82 11.55 -6.49
CA PRO A 69 -18.96 12.32 -6.01
C PRO A 69 -19.44 11.88 -4.63
N ILE A 70 -19.90 12.85 -3.84
CA ILE A 70 -20.44 12.62 -2.49
C ILE A 70 -21.72 11.78 -2.58
N ILE A 71 -21.75 10.68 -1.84
CA ILE A 71 -22.93 9.84 -1.63
C ILE A 71 -23.63 10.35 -0.36
N ARG A 72 -24.90 10.75 -0.47
CA ARG A 72 -25.68 11.26 0.67
C ARG A 72 -26.71 10.22 1.10
N ALA A 73 -26.69 9.88 2.38
CA ALA A 73 -27.74 9.14 3.06
C ALA A 73 -28.53 10.10 3.97
N GLU A 74 -29.61 9.60 4.60
CA GLU A 74 -30.49 10.42 5.44
C GLU A 74 -29.75 11.09 6.62
N ASN A 75 -28.81 10.38 7.24
CA ASN A 75 -28.13 10.81 8.46
C ASN A 75 -26.60 10.92 8.36
N HIS A 76 -26.02 10.64 7.19
CA HIS A 76 -24.57 10.72 6.97
C HIS A 76 -24.26 10.90 5.48
N PHE A 77 -23.01 11.22 5.17
CA PHE A 77 -22.49 11.19 3.81
C PHE A 77 -21.20 10.38 3.74
N GLU A 78 -20.93 9.85 2.55
CA GLU A 78 -19.72 9.12 2.23
C GLU A 78 -19.06 9.72 0.99
N VAL A 79 -17.74 9.74 0.99
CA VAL A 79 -16.94 10.16 -0.16
C VAL A 79 -15.96 9.05 -0.50
N PRO A 80 -16.17 8.33 -1.61
CA PRO A 80 -15.21 7.34 -2.08
C PRO A 80 -13.95 8.06 -2.60
N VAL A 81 -12.80 7.61 -2.14
CA VAL A 81 -11.49 8.15 -2.54
C VAL A 81 -10.58 7.01 -2.95
N GLU A 82 -9.89 7.20 -4.07
CA GLU A 82 -8.83 6.30 -4.55
C GLU A 82 -7.48 7.01 -4.37
N MET A 83 -6.53 6.35 -3.73
CA MET A 83 -5.16 6.84 -3.53
C MET A 83 -4.17 5.83 -4.07
N GLY A 84 -3.31 6.24 -4.99
CA GLY A 84 -2.21 5.41 -5.50
C GLY A 84 -0.87 5.88 -4.97
N PHE A 85 -0.03 4.91 -4.64
CA PHE A 85 1.25 5.08 -3.97
C PHE A 85 2.34 4.33 -4.72
N SER A 86 3.54 4.90 -4.67
CA SER A 86 4.78 4.23 -5.06
C SER A 86 5.65 4.08 -3.83
N LEU A 87 5.82 2.86 -3.35
CA LEU A 87 6.42 2.62 -2.03
C LEU A 87 7.28 1.36 -2.01
N THR A 88 8.07 1.18 -0.97
CA THR A 88 8.76 -0.08 -0.68
C THR A 88 7.93 -0.92 0.30
N GLU A 89 8.17 -2.24 0.35
CA GLU A 89 7.39 -3.17 1.17
C GLU A 89 7.25 -2.76 2.66
N ASN A 90 8.31 -2.21 3.26
CA ASN A 90 8.31 -1.72 4.64
C ASN A 90 7.43 -0.48 4.87
N GLN A 91 7.01 0.21 3.80
CA GLN A 91 6.14 1.38 3.89
C GLN A 91 4.64 1.02 3.78
N ILE A 92 4.29 -0.22 3.43
CA ILE A 92 2.88 -0.65 3.39
C ILE A 92 2.19 -0.44 4.76
N PRO A 93 2.75 -0.91 5.90
CA PRO A 93 2.09 -0.72 7.19
C PRO A 93 1.97 0.75 7.59
N LEU A 94 2.98 1.57 7.26
CA LEU A 94 2.95 3.02 7.50
C LEU A 94 1.83 3.69 6.70
N THR A 95 1.64 3.28 5.45
CA THR A 95 0.58 3.84 4.61
C THR A 95 -0.81 3.50 5.16
N LEU A 96 -1.01 2.26 5.62
CA LEU A 96 -2.29 1.84 6.24
C LEU A 96 -2.56 2.54 7.57
N ARG A 97 -1.51 2.78 8.37
CA ARG A 97 -1.60 3.56 9.60
C ARG A 97 -2.04 5.01 9.34
N GLY A 98 -1.68 5.59 8.20
CA GLY A 98 -2.14 6.93 7.82
C GLY A 98 -3.66 7.07 7.77
N PHE A 99 -4.38 6.04 7.32
CA PHE A 99 -5.85 6.05 7.32
C PHE A 99 -6.44 5.91 8.71
N GLU A 100 -5.81 5.13 9.58
CA GLU A 100 -6.22 4.98 10.99
C GLU A 100 -5.98 6.29 11.77
N GLU A 101 -4.81 6.90 11.64
CA GLU A 101 -4.44 8.12 12.37
C GLU A 101 -5.13 9.38 11.83
N SER A 102 -5.43 9.41 10.54
CA SER A 102 -6.23 10.49 9.96
C SER A 102 -7.73 10.31 10.24
N SER A 103 -8.15 9.13 10.72
CA SER A 103 -9.53 8.89 11.15
C SER A 103 -9.77 9.46 12.54
N GLY A 104 -10.76 10.34 12.67
CA GLY A 104 -11.07 11.00 13.93
C GLY A 104 -11.89 12.26 13.71
N GLY A 105 -12.53 12.74 14.78
CA GLY A 105 -13.32 13.97 14.73
C GLY A 105 -14.63 13.81 13.95
N LYS A 106 -14.69 14.37 12.72
CA LYS A 106 -15.91 14.49 11.90
C LYS A 106 -16.03 13.45 10.79
N MET A 107 -14.95 12.73 10.46
CA MET A 107 -14.95 11.68 9.44
C MET A 107 -14.05 10.51 9.81
N THR A 108 -14.42 9.32 9.34
CA THR A 108 -13.61 8.11 9.42
C THR A 108 -13.17 7.74 8.01
N ALA A 109 -11.88 7.53 7.79
CA ALA A 109 -11.34 6.99 6.54
C ALA A 109 -11.21 5.47 6.66
N THR A 110 -12.06 4.72 5.97
CA THR A 110 -12.05 3.27 6.02
C THR A 110 -11.54 2.69 4.70
N PRO A 111 -10.32 2.14 4.65
CA PRO A 111 -9.87 1.36 3.51
C PRO A 111 -10.84 0.21 3.22
N ARG A 112 -11.26 0.08 1.97
CA ARG A 112 -12.21 -0.94 1.50
C ARG A 112 -11.52 -1.97 0.64
N ALA A 113 -10.66 -1.55 -0.27
CA ALA A 113 -9.94 -2.42 -1.18
C ALA A 113 -8.48 -1.97 -1.32
N ILE A 114 -7.58 -2.91 -1.54
CA ILE A 114 -6.14 -2.68 -1.71
C ILE A 114 -5.67 -3.51 -2.89
N THR A 115 -4.93 -2.89 -3.81
CA THR A 115 -4.18 -3.60 -4.85
C THR A 115 -2.72 -3.23 -4.72
N ILE A 116 -1.83 -4.22 -4.75
CA ILE A 116 -0.38 -4.04 -4.71
C ILE A 116 0.23 -4.83 -5.88
N SER A 117 1.09 -4.18 -6.64
CA SER A 117 1.84 -4.82 -7.73
C SER A 117 3.31 -4.42 -7.67
N VAL A 118 4.18 -5.37 -7.99
CA VAL A 118 5.62 -5.12 -8.12
C VAL A 118 5.88 -4.31 -9.38
N SER A 119 6.56 -3.18 -9.22
CA SER A 119 7.04 -2.35 -10.33
C SER A 119 8.30 -2.96 -10.93
N ALA A 120 8.59 -2.58 -12.18
CA ALA A 120 9.88 -2.87 -12.82
C ALA A 120 11.03 -2.04 -12.23
N GLU A 121 10.70 -0.94 -11.54
CA GLU A 121 11.69 -0.09 -10.88
C GLU A 121 12.13 -0.69 -9.54
N SER A 122 13.38 -0.45 -9.17
CA SER A 122 13.96 -0.89 -7.90
C SER A 122 14.65 0.28 -7.20
N SER A 123 14.64 0.25 -5.87
CA SER A 123 15.42 1.19 -5.07
C SER A 123 16.93 0.95 -5.27
N ALA A 124 17.75 1.88 -4.78
CA ALA A 124 19.20 1.74 -4.78
C ALA A 124 19.67 0.46 -4.05
N ASP A 125 18.90 -0.02 -3.08
CA ASP A 125 19.17 -1.24 -2.32
C ASP A 125 18.74 -2.53 -3.05
N GLY A 126 18.24 -2.39 -4.30
CA GLY A 126 17.79 -3.51 -5.13
C GLY A 126 16.43 -4.10 -4.75
N ARG A 127 15.70 -3.47 -3.83
CA ARG A 127 14.32 -3.86 -3.51
C ARG A 127 13.35 -3.29 -4.55
N PRO A 128 12.34 -4.04 -4.98
CA PRO A 128 11.37 -3.52 -5.92
C PRO A 128 10.56 -2.38 -5.31
N PHE A 129 10.24 -1.37 -6.12
CA PHE A 129 9.13 -0.49 -5.80
C PHE A 129 7.80 -1.22 -6.02
N LEU A 130 6.81 -0.85 -5.24
CA LEU A 130 5.46 -1.38 -5.30
C LEU A 130 4.53 -0.24 -5.70
N ALA A 131 3.70 -0.50 -6.70
CA ALA A 131 2.54 0.32 -6.99
C ALA A 131 1.38 -0.20 -6.16
N MET A 132 0.93 0.59 -5.20
CA MET A 132 -0.19 0.26 -4.32
C MET A 132 -1.34 1.23 -4.56
N THR A 133 -2.55 0.73 -4.77
CA THR A 133 -3.77 1.53 -4.84
C THR A 133 -4.69 1.14 -3.71
N ILE A 134 -5.19 2.12 -2.97
CA ILE A 134 -6.16 1.94 -1.89
C ILE A 134 -7.44 2.67 -2.27
N LEU A 135 -8.53 1.92 -2.29
CA LEU A 135 -9.88 2.49 -2.30
C LEU A 135 -10.31 2.65 -0.85
N THR A 136 -10.60 3.88 -0.44
CA THR A 136 -11.08 4.24 0.90
C THR A 136 -12.43 4.94 0.81
N SER A 137 -13.24 4.82 1.86
CA SER A 137 -14.45 5.63 2.03
C SER A 137 -14.26 6.58 3.19
N PHE A 138 -14.41 7.87 2.94
CA PHE A 138 -14.49 8.88 3.98
C PHE A 138 -15.96 9.00 4.39
N SER A 139 -16.30 8.53 5.59
CA SER A 139 -17.68 8.55 6.10
C SER A 139 -17.83 9.54 7.24
N SER A 140 -18.90 10.34 7.23
CA SER A 140 -19.25 11.21 8.35
C SER A 140 -19.90 10.44 9.52
N ASN A 141 -20.18 9.14 9.33
CA ASN A 141 -20.72 8.29 10.39
C ASN A 141 -19.58 7.76 11.27
N THR A 142 -19.16 8.57 12.24
CA THR A 142 -18.04 8.26 13.13
C THR A 142 -18.36 7.23 14.22
N GLY A 143 -19.60 6.70 14.25
CA GLY A 143 -19.99 5.62 15.16
C GLY A 143 -19.40 4.25 14.82
N ASN A 144 -18.96 4.05 13.56
CA ASN A 144 -18.35 2.80 13.14
C ASN A 144 -16.86 2.78 13.54
N LYS A 145 -16.49 1.79 14.37
CA LYS A 145 -15.08 1.52 14.67
C LYS A 145 -14.31 1.23 13.38
N TYR A 146 -13.09 1.75 13.28
CA TYR A 146 -12.19 1.47 12.17
C TYR A 146 -11.98 -0.04 12.00
N ASP A 147 -12.25 -0.55 10.79
CA ASP A 147 -12.10 -1.97 10.46
C ASP A 147 -10.63 -2.33 10.24
N ASN A 148 -10.04 -2.98 11.24
CA ASN A 148 -8.64 -3.41 11.21
C ASN A 148 -8.38 -4.70 10.40
N SER A 149 -9.40 -5.32 9.80
CA SER A 149 -9.24 -6.60 9.08
C SER A 149 -8.20 -6.54 7.95
N LEU A 150 -8.18 -5.46 7.18
CA LEU A 150 -7.20 -5.27 6.09
C LEU A 150 -5.78 -5.14 6.64
N LYS A 151 -5.59 -4.33 7.69
CA LYS A 151 -4.29 -4.16 8.34
C LYS A 151 -3.77 -5.49 8.87
N ASN A 152 -4.61 -6.25 9.57
CA ASN A 152 -4.25 -7.56 10.11
C ASN A 152 -3.87 -8.55 9.00
N ALA A 153 -4.61 -8.57 7.88
CA ALA A 153 -4.31 -9.43 6.74
C ALA A 153 -2.95 -9.09 6.10
N ILE A 154 -2.65 -7.79 5.95
CA ILE A 154 -1.37 -7.32 5.41
C ILE A 154 -0.20 -7.63 6.34
N GLU A 155 -0.39 -7.45 7.65
CA GLU A 155 0.62 -7.84 8.65
C GLU A 155 0.88 -9.34 8.62
N ALA A 156 -0.17 -10.17 8.51
CA ALA A 156 -0.06 -11.62 8.36
C ALA A 156 0.72 -12.01 7.09
N LEU A 157 0.45 -11.35 5.96
CA LEU A 157 1.20 -11.56 4.72
C LEU A 157 2.67 -11.18 4.86
N SER A 158 2.97 -10.01 5.44
CA SER A 158 4.36 -9.54 5.62
C SER A 158 5.21 -10.45 6.51
N LYS A 159 4.57 -11.27 7.36
CA LYS A 159 5.25 -12.25 8.23
C LYS A 159 5.52 -13.57 7.50
N THR A 160 4.81 -13.87 6.42
CA THR A 160 4.82 -15.18 5.75
C THR A 160 5.52 -15.15 4.40
N THR A 161 5.51 -14.00 3.71
CA THR A 161 6.09 -13.83 2.38
C THR A 161 6.51 -12.37 2.16
N SER A 162 7.10 -12.10 1.00
CA SER A 162 7.62 -10.78 0.62
C SER A 162 7.34 -10.48 -0.85
N PHE A 163 7.40 -9.21 -1.23
CA PHE A 163 7.37 -8.78 -2.63
C PHE A 163 8.75 -8.80 -3.31
N SER A 164 9.81 -9.02 -2.54
CA SER A 164 11.18 -9.07 -3.05
C SER A 164 11.50 -10.46 -3.63
N PRO A 165 11.96 -10.55 -4.89
CA PRO A 165 12.37 -11.83 -5.47
C PRO A 165 13.48 -12.49 -4.64
N LEU A 166 13.24 -13.73 -4.22
CA LEU A 166 14.21 -14.52 -3.43
C LEU A 166 15.10 -15.43 -4.28
N ILE A 167 15.10 -15.20 -5.59
CA ILE A 167 16.08 -15.82 -6.48
C ILE A 167 17.41 -15.20 -6.09
N ARG A 168 18.23 -15.96 -5.37
CA ARG A 168 19.60 -15.54 -5.06
C ARG A 168 20.26 -15.20 -6.39
N ARG A 169 20.35 -13.91 -6.72
CA ARG A 169 21.39 -13.45 -7.63
C ARG A 169 22.65 -14.01 -7.00
N ALA A 170 23.37 -14.84 -7.74
CA ALA A 170 24.71 -15.23 -7.37
C ALA A 170 25.53 -13.95 -7.32
N ILE A 171 25.42 -13.20 -6.22
CA ILE A 171 26.49 -12.34 -5.77
C ILE A 171 27.64 -13.33 -5.66
N VAL A 172 28.63 -13.13 -6.53
CA VAL A 172 29.90 -13.83 -6.50
C VAL A 172 30.47 -13.58 -5.11
N LEU A 173 30.11 -14.44 -4.16
CA LEU A 173 30.67 -14.43 -2.83
C LEU A 173 32.13 -14.85 -3.01
N PRO A 174 33.09 -14.08 -2.48
CA PRO A 174 34.48 -14.51 -2.45
C PRO A 174 34.55 -15.93 -1.87
N PRO A 175 35.37 -16.83 -2.45
CA PRO A 175 35.48 -18.20 -1.97
C PRO A 175 35.88 -18.17 -0.49
N GLY A 176 34.98 -18.66 0.38
CA GLY A 176 35.23 -18.74 1.84
C GLY A 176 34.14 -18.15 2.74
N LYS A 177 33.21 -17.33 2.23
CA LYS A 177 32.05 -16.89 3.03
C LYS A 177 30.84 -17.79 2.77
N LYS A 178 30.55 -18.70 3.72
CA LYS A 178 29.25 -19.37 3.78
C LYS A 178 28.19 -18.28 3.86
N ALA A 179 27.23 -18.29 2.93
CA ALA A 179 26.02 -17.52 3.08
C ALA A 179 25.39 -17.94 4.42
N GLU A 180 25.33 -17.03 5.38
CA GLU A 180 24.55 -17.24 6.60
C GLU A 180 23.10 -17.42 6.15
N SER A 181 22.69 -18.69 6.13
CA SER A 181 21.34 -19.11 5.88
C SER A 181 20.54 -18.86 7.15
N THR A 182 20.19 -17.61 7.43
CA THR A 182 19.04 -17.29 8.26
C THR A 182 17.77 -17.61 7.45
N ALA A 183 17.53 -18.91 7.23
CA ALA A 183 16.28 -19.40 6.67
C ALA A 183 15.22 -19.29 7.76
N THR A 184 14.62 -18.11 7.88
CA THR A 184 13.29 -17.98 8.47
C THR A 184 12.29 -18.66 7.54
N ALA A 185 11.34 -19.40 8.12
CA ALA A 185 10.29 -20.12 7.40
C ALA A 185 9.62 -19.22 6.34
N GLY A 186 9.53 -19.68 5.09
CA GLY A 186 9.06 -18.90 3.93
C GLY A 186 10.14 -18.60 2.88
N SER A 187 11.40 -18.97 3.13
CA SER A 187 12.52 -18.74 2.22
C SER A 187 12.32 -19.43 0.86
N GLY A 188 11.97 -18.64 -0.16
CA GLY A 188 11.94 -19.05 -1.57
C GLY A 188 10.60 -18.89 -2.27
N SER A 189 9.59 -18.28 -1.64
CA SER A 189 8.38 -17.77 -2.31
C SER A 189 8.26 -16.26 -2.17
N TRP A 190 7.72 -15.60 -3.18
CA TRP A 190 7.47 -14.15 -3.18
C TRP A 190 6.21 -13.81 -3.98
N ILE A 191 5.59 -12.69 -3.66
CA ILE A 191 4.40 -12.15 -4.31
C ILE A 191 4.80 -11.12 -5.36
N THR A 192 4.06 -11.07 -6.46
CA THR A 192 4.20 -10.00 -7.48
C THR A 192 2.93 -9.18 -7.65
N ASN A 193 1.77 -9.75 -7.34
CA ASN A 193 0.51 -9.05 -7.32
C ASN A 193 -0.34 -9.54 -6.15
N MET A 194 -1.00 -8.61 -5.48
CA MET A 194 -1.98 -8.88 -4.45
C MET A 194 -3.16 -7.94 -4.62
N ARG A 195 -4.37 -8.47 -4.53
CA ARG A 195 -5.61 -7.72 -4.56
C ARG A 195 -6.50 -8.18 -3.41
N ILE A 196 -7.01 -7.22 -2.66
CA ILE A 196 -8.05 -7.42 -1.67
C ILE A 196 -9.21 -6.52 -2.07
N ASP A 197 -10.35 -7.14 -2.40
CA ASP A 197 -11.57 -6.44 -2.80
C ASP A 197 -12.39 -5.97 -1.60
N SER A 198 -13.35 -5.07 -1.86
CA SER A 198 -14.26 -4.53 -0.83
C SER A 198 -15.15 -5.58 -0.18
N ASP A 199 -15.36 -6.71 -0.84
CA ASP A 199 -16.10 -7.87 -0.33
C ASP A 199 -15.19 -8.88 0.41
N LYS A 200 -13.96 -8.45 0.73
CA LYS A 200 -12.97 -9.19 1.53
C LYS A 200 -12.34 -10.36 0.79
N ARG A 201 -12.54 -10.49 -0.53
CA ARG A 201 -11.85 -11.49 -1.36
C ARG A 201 -10.39 -11.12 -1.57
N LEU A 202 -9.52 -12.09 -1.37
CA LEU A 202 -8.08 -12.01 -1.58
C LEU A 202 -7.71 -12.75 -2.86
N GLN A 203 -6.84 -12.15 -3.66
CA GLN A 203 -6.15 -12.78 -4.78
C GLN A 203 -4.67 -12.44 -4.71
N ILE A 204 -3.82 -13.46 -4.80
CA ILE A 204 -2.36 -13.33 -4.75
C ILE A 204 -1.79 -14.07 -5.95
N THR A 205 -0.92 -13.41 -6.69
CA THR A 205 -0.07 -14.04 -7.70
C THR A 205 1.38 -13.90 -7.29
N GLY A 206 2.10 -15.01 -7.30
CA GLY A 206 3.49 -15.06 -6.91
C GLY A 206 4.27 -16.16 -7.58
N TYR A 207 5.51 -16.29 -7.14
CA TYR A 207 6.44 -17.30 -7.61
C TYR A 207 7.11 -17.99 -6.42
N ALA A 208 7.48 -19.24 -6.61
CA ALA A 208 8.31 -19.98 -5.69
C ALA A 208 9.40 -20.73 -6.44
N THR A 209 10.53 -20.98 -5.80
CA THR A 209 11.61 -21.78 -6.41
C THR A 209 11.25 -23.26 -6.54
N ASP A 210 10.29 -23.75 -5.74
CA ASP A 210 9.79 -25.13 -5.75
C ASP A 210 8.29 -25.17 -5.42
N ALA A 211 7.57 -26.17 -5.94
CA ALA A 211 6.18 -26.45 -5.62
C ALA A 211 5.97 -26.74 -4.13
N LEU A 212 6.95 -27.36 -3.46
CA LEU A 212 6.89 -27.60 -2.00
C LEU A 212 6.78 -26.30 -1.21
N LEU A 213 7.43 -25.23 -1.66
CA LEU A 213 7.40 -23.93 -0.99
C LEU A 213 6.06 -23.21 -1.17
N VAL A 214 5.34 -23.47 -2.27
CA VAL A 214 3.96 -22.99 -2.45
C VAL A 214 3.04 -23.60 -1.40
N ASN A 215 3.14 -24.92 -1.20
CA ASN A 215 2.36 -25.61 -0.16
C ASN A 215 2.71 -25.14 1.25
N GLN A 216 3.99 -24.86 1.51
CA GLN A 216 4.43 -24.29 2.78
C GLN A 216 3.84 -22.90 2.99
N LEU A 217 3.88 -22.02 1.97
CA LEU A 217 3.29 -20.69 2.02
C LEU A 217 1.80 -20.75 2.39
N CYS A 218 1.01 -21.60 1.73
CA CYS A 218 -0.41 -21.76 2.04
C CYS A 218 -0.63 -22.14 3.52
N ARG A 219 0.14 -23.11 4.04
CA ARG A 219 0.04 -23.54 5.44
C ARG A 219 0.43 -22.44 6.42
N GLU A 220 1.48 -21.66 6.13
CA GLU A 220 1.87 -20.55 6.99
C GLU A 220 0.83 -19.42 6.97
N LEU A 221 0.22 -19.14 5.83
CA LEU A 221 -0.90 -18.19 5.72
C LEU A 221 -2.11 -18.65 6.52
N GLU A 222 -2.50 -19.93 6.45
CA GLU A 222 -3.59 -20.50 7.25
C GLU A 222 -3.33 -20.35 8.76
N LYS A 223 -2.10 -20.60 9.21
CA LYS A 223 -1.71 -20.47 10.63
C LYS A 223 -1.83 -19.05 11.18
N THR A 224 -1.82 -18.03 10.31
CA THR A 224 -1.97 -16.64 10.78
C THR A 224 -3.35 -16.34 11.34
N GLY A 225 -4.37 -17.14 10.98
CA GLY A 225 -5.75 -16.90 11.39
C GLY A 225 -6.35 -15.59 10.85
N ALA A 226 -5.72 -14.94 9.87
CA ALA A 226 -6.23 -13.71 9.26
C ALA A 226 -7.18 -13.99 8.06
N PHE A 227 -7.22 -15.23 7.59
CA PHE A 227 -7.96 -15.66 6.40
C PHE A 227 -8.94 -16.78 6.76
N SER A 228 -10.18 -16.68 6.30
CA SER A 228 -11.23 -17.68 6.56
C SER A 228 -11.17 -18.83 5.56
N GLU A 229 -10.75 -18.52 4.34
CA GLU A 229 -10.63 -19.44 3.22
C GLU A 229 -9.35 -19.10 2.47
N LEU A 230 -8.56 -20.11 2.14
CA LEU A 230 -7.39 -20.02 1.28
C LEU A 230 -7.38 -21.23 0.38
N TRP A 231 -7.20 -21.03 -0.92
CA TRP A 231 -7.04 -22.11 -1.88
C TRP A 231 -6.04 -21.74 -2.97
N LEU A 232 -5.18 -22.70 -3.29
CA LEU A 232 -4.30 -22.62 -4.43
C LEU A 232 -5.15 -22.79 -5.71
N SER A 233 -5.39 -21.69 -6.41
CA SER A 233 -6.23 -21.65 -7.61
C SER A 233 -5.50 -22.18 -8.83
N ASN A 234 -4.19 -21.94 -8.93
CA ASN A 234 -3.37 -22.38 -10.04
C ASN A 234 -1.92 -22.54 -9.62
N MET A 235 -1.21 -23.47 -10.25
CA MET A 235 0.23 -23.64 -10.10
C MET A 235 0.84 -24.16 -11.39
N THR A 236 1.78 -23.43 -11.96
CA THR A 236 2.38 -23.71 -13.28
C THR A 236 3.88 -23.49 -13.25
N ARG A 237 4.62 -24.28 -14.05
CA ARG A 237 6.04 -24.04 -14.27
C ARG A 237 6.23 -22.76 -15.09
N ASN A 238 7.18 -21.93 -14.70
CA ASN A 238 7.52 -20.69 -15.37
C ASN A 238 9.04 -20.46 -15.29
N VAL A 239 9.52 -19.41 -15.95
CA VAL A 239 10.90 -18.94 -15.88
C VAL A 239 10.90 -17.49 -15.44
N TYR A 240 11.59 -17.19 -14.34
CA TYR A 240 11.75 -15.83 -13.83
C TYR A 240 13.25 -15.50 -13.79
N GLU A 241 13.66 -14.40 -14.43
CA GLU A 241 15.08 -14.03 -14.59
C GLU A 241 15.99 -15.20 -15.04
N LYS A 242 15.51 -16.04 -15.99
CA LYS A 242 16.21 -17.25 -16.50
C LYS A 242 16.32 -18.42 -15.50
N HIS A 243 15.69 -18.34 -14.33
CA HIS A 243 15.60 -19.44 -13.39
C HIS A 243 14.24 -20.15 -13.47
N PRO A 244 14.20 -21.49 -13.48
CA PRO A 244 12.95 -22.23 -13.40
C PRO A 244 12.29 -21.98 -12.05
N VAL A 245 11.00 -21.65 -12.07
CA VAL A 245 10.19 -21.33 -10.88
C VAL A 245 8.78 -21.90 -11.05
N MET A 246 8.04 -21.95 -9.95
CA MET A 246 6.61 -22.25 -9.93
C MET A 246 5.84 -20.95 -9.77
N ARG A 247 5.10 -20.54 -10.80
CA ARG A 247 4.11 -19.47 -10.69
C ARG A 247 2.88 -20.03 -9.99
N PHE A 248 2.38 -19.33 -8.98
CA PHE A 248 1.17 -19.72 -8.26
C PHE A 248 0.16 -18.58 -8.23
N ASP A 249 -1.12 -18.96 -8.16
CA ASP A 249 -2.24 -18.06 -7.88
C ASP A 249 -2.99 -18.61 -6.66
N ILE A 250 -3.08 -17.83 -5.59
CA ILE A 250 -3.84 -18.14 -4.36
C ILE A 250 -5.04 -17.21 -4.33
N SER A 251 -6.21 -17.76 -4.04
CA SER A 251 -7.40 -16.97 -3.76
C SER A 251 -7.88 -17.29 -2.35
N GLY A 252 -8.61 -16.37 -1.75
CA GLY A 252 -9.07 -16.53 -0.38
C GLY A 252 -10.03 -15.44 0.06
N LYS A 253 -10.27 -15.38 1.36
CA LYS A 253 -11.10 -14.36 1.99
C LYS A 253 -10.53 -13.96 3.34
N ILE A 254 -10.49 -12.66 3.62
CA ILE A 254 -10.02 -12.13 4.92
C ILE A 254 -11.12 -12.26 5.98
N ILE A 255 -10.73 -12.57 7.21
CA ILE A 255 -11.65 -12.59 8.35
C ILE A 255 -11.98 -11.14 8.72
N SER A 256 -13.26 -10.82 8.72
CA SER A 256 -13.73 -9.51 9.18
C SER A 256 -13.62 -9.43 10.70
N ALA A 257 -13.36 -8.23 11.24
CA ALA A 257 -13.53 -8.03 12.67
C ALA A 257 -14.98 -8.39 13.06
N PRO A 258 -15.23 -9.00 14.23
CA PRO A 258 -16.60 -9.26 14.66
C PRO A 258 -17.37 -7.94 14.69
N GLU A 259 -18.51 -7.90 14.00
CA GLU A 259 -19.47 -6.80 14.10
C GLU A 259 -19.86 -6.68 15.59
N ASN A 260 -19.62 -5.51 16.19
CA ASN A 260 -20.14 -5.18 17.53
C ASN A 260 -21.48 -4.47 17.38
#